data_AF-A0A1M6DM55-F1
#
_entry.id   AF-A0A1M6DM55-F1
#
_cell.length_a   1.000
_cell.length_b   1.000
_cell.length_c   1.000
_cell.angle_alpha   90.00
_cell.angle_beta   90.00
_cell.angle_gamma   90.00
#
_symmetry.space_group_name_H-M   'P 1'
#
loop_
_entity.id
_entity.type
_entity.pdbx_description
1 polymer ?
#
loop_
_entity_poly.entity_id
_entity_poly.type
_entity_poly.pdbx_seq_one_letter_code
_entity_poly.pdbx_strand_id
1 'polypeptide(L)'
;MTQNAGNKLAHTILRQTERAEYFCSVENISPNITVHELRKIFKRLRSLIRFYEQVPGSEAKSIRKEIKQLGKILSPLRESYVNVELFEKELTGKKLIPERKIKDAEAKLHGKNKKAIDQGFKGKEICKSIGSFFSKLESSITGSENSKVSKVHLVREINNSYLTGYIFFSELPDAPTPEAIHSLRKKLKRLFYQLDFIRLMHPKYFKARSEQLNIINDHLGDDHDLHILAVELRLSDYQFNSEEQQILENQIEHLREMNQLKLWPRLKQFFSELPEEFEEKAEKAFKLD
;
A
#
# COMPACT_ATOMS: atom_id res chain seq x y z
N MET A 1 5.06 34.10 4.44
CA MET A 1 4.69 33.28 5.62
C MET A 1 5.03 31.82 5.35
N THR A 2 6.26 31.43 5.66
CA THR A 2 6.81 30.08 5.50
C THR A 2 6.10 29.14 6.48
N GLN A 3 5.02 28.49 6.05
CA GLN A 3 4.48 27.35 6.80
C GLN A 3 5.63 26.34 7.03
N ASN A 4 5.97 26.12 8.29
CA ASN A 4 7.00 25.19 8.71
C ASN A 4 6.65 23.78 8.17
N ALA A 5 7.64 23.08 7.62
CA ALA A 5 7.49 21.75 7.04
C ALA A 5 6.76 20.77 7.99
N GLY A 6 7.08 20.85 9.29
CA GLY A 6 6.41 20.08 10.34
C GLY A 6 4.93 20.39 10.49
N ASN A 7 4.50 21.65 10.34
CA ASN A 7 3.08 22.02 10.45
C ASN A 7 2.27 21.44 9.29
N LYS A 8 2.82 21.47 8.07
CA LYS A 8 2.17 20.84 6.90
C LYS A 8 2.04 19.32 7.07
N LEU A 9 3.06 18.69 7.64
CA LEU A 9 3.04 17.26 7.92
C LEU A 9 1.97 16.91 8.97
N ALA A 10 1.95 17.62 10.10
CA ALA A 10 0.95 17.45 11.15
C ALA A 10 -0.47 17.63 10.58
N HIS A 11 -0.71 18.71 9.85
CA HIS A 11 -2.00 18.96 9.18
C HIS A 11 -2.40 17.85 8.20
N THR A 12 -1.44 17.30 7.47
CA THR A 12 -1.70 16.19 6.54
C THR A 12 -2.06 14.90 7.29
N ILE A 13 -1.41 14.63 8.42
CA ILE A 13 -1.70 13.50 9.30
C ILE A 13 -3.12 13.64 9.88
N LEU A 14 -3.47 14.80 10.44
CA LEU A 14 -4.81 15.08 10.98
C LEU A 14 -5.90 14.93 9.91
N ARG A 15 -5.68 15.43 8.69
CA ARG A 15 -6.62 15.18 7.59
C ARG A 15 -6.78 13.69 7.25
N GLN A 16 -5.77 12.85 7.48
CA GLN A 16 -5.95 11.40 7.29
C GLN A 16 -6.74 10.77 8.44
N THR A 17 -6.63 11.28 9.68
CA THR A 17 -7.44 10.79 10.80
C THR A 17 -8.91 11.11 10.59
N GLU A 18 -9.24 12.36 10.24
CA GLU A 18 -10.59 12.81 9.88
C GLU A 18 -11.21 11.92 8.77
N ARG A 19 -10.44 11.63 7.72
CA ARG A 19 -10.90 10.75 6.63
C ARG A 19 -11.20 9.33 7.10
N ALA A 20 -10.42 8.79 8.03
CA ALA A 20 -10.67 7.45 8.54
C ALA A 20 -11.91 7.40 9.43
N GLU A 21 -12.15 8.43 10.24
CA GLU A 21 -13.37 8.59 11.04
C GLU A 21 -14.61 8.71 10.15
N TYR A 22 -14.51 9.44 9.05
CA TYR A 22 -15.57 9.51 8.04
C TYR A 22 -15.93 8.10 7.51
N PHE A 23 -14.95 7.32 7.05
CA PHE A 23 -15.21 5.97 6.55
C PHE A 23 -15.73 5.00 7.62
N CYS A 24 -15.40 5.24 8.89
CA CYS A 24 -15.91 4.46 10.02
C CYS A 24 -17.34 4.82 10.43
N SER A 25 -17.82 6.03 10.10
CA SER A 25 -19.12 6.55 10.55
C SER A 25 -20.19 6.54 9.46
N VAL A 26 -19.80 6.61 8.18
CA VAL A 26 -20.74 6.64 7.06
C VAL A 26 -21.47 5.30 6.86
N GLU A 27 -22.79 5.34 6.80
CA GLU A 27 -23.64 4.12 6.72
C GLU A 27 -23.90 3.64 5.29
N ASN A 28 -23.81 4.53 4.29
CA ASN A 28 -24.15 4.25 2.89
C ASN A 28 -22.95 3.84 2.01
N ILE A 29 -21.87 3.34 2.62
CA ILE A 29 -20.69 2.84 1.90
C ILE A 29 -20.51 1.35 2.21
N SER A 30 -20.20 0.57 1.17
CA SER A 30 -19.98 -0.86 1.36
C SER A 30 -18.76 -1.12 2.26
N PRO A 31 -18.79 -2.17 3.11
CA PRO A 31 -17.66 -2.55 3.95
C PRO A 31 -16.35 -2.73 3.17
N ASN A 32 -16.42 -3.28 1.95
CA ASN A 32 -15.25 -3.47 1.09
C ASN A 32 -14.57 -2.13 0.71
N ILE A 33 -15.35 -1.10 0.38
CA ILE A 33 -14.82 0.25 0.09
C ILE A 33 -14.22 0.87 1.35
N THR A 34 -14.92 0.78 2.49
CA THR A 34 -14.41 1.29 3.76
C THR A 34 -13.08 0.64 4.15
N VAL A 35 -12.99 -0.70 4.05
CA VAL A 35 -11.76 -1.46 4.30
C VAL A 35 -10.63 -1.03 3.37
N HIS A 36 -10.93 -0.83 2.08
CA HIS A 36 -9.94 -0.37 1.10
C HIS A 36 -9.37 1.01 1.45
N GLU A 37 -10.23 1.97 1.75
CA GLU A 37 -9.82 3.34 2.07
C GLU A 37 -9.10 3.43 3.41
N LEU A 38 -9.56 2.72 4.45
CA LEU A 38 -8.85 2.62 5.73
C LEU A 38 -7.45 2.04 5.55
N ARG A 39 -7.29 0.98 4.75
CA ARG A 39 -5.96 0.41 4.46
C ARG A 39 -5.06 1.39 3.72
N LYS A 40 -5.60 2.18 2.78
CA LYS A 40 -4.83 3.25 2.11
C LYS A 40 -4.38 4.31 3.11
N ILE A 41 -5.27 4.76 3.98
CA ILE A 41 -4.97 5.72 5.05
C ILE A 41 -3.88 5.18 5.97
N PHE A 42 -3.99 3.94 6.44
CA PHE A 42 -2.99 3.30 7.31
C PHE A 42 -1.61 3.20 6.66
N LYS A 43 -1.53 2.80 5.39
CA LYS A 43 -0.26 2.75 4.66
C LYS A 43 0.36 4.15 4.51
N ARG A 44 -0.46 5.16 4.21
CA ARG A 44 -0.02 6.55 4.08
C ARG A 44 0.50 7.08 5.41
N LEU A 45 -0.30 6.98 6.49
CA LEU A 45 0.08 7.42 7.82
C LEU A 45 1.38 6.77 8.29
N ARG A 46 1.52 5.45 8.13
CA ARG A 46 2.77 4.75 8.49
C ARG A 46 3.99 5.27 7.72
N SER A 47 3.81 5.80 6.53
CA SER A 47 4.90 6.36 5.72
C SER A 47 5.23 7.79 6.16
N LEU A 48 4.21 8.59 6.49
CA LEU A 48 4.37 9.97 6.97
C LEU A 48 4.92 10.06 8.39
N ILE A 49 4.47 9.20 9.29
CA ILE A 49 4.96 9.15 10.68
C ILE A 49 6.46 8.83 10.74
N ARG A 50 7.04 8.24 9.68
CA ARG A 50 8.49 8.02 9.62
C ARG A 50 9.31 9.30 9.71
N PHE A 51 8.78 10.42 9.24
CA PHE A 51 9.45 11.71 9.33
C PHE A 51 9.71 12.17 10.77
N TYR A 52 8.98 11.60 11.74
CA TYR A 52 9.20 11.83 13.16
C TYR A 52 10.21 10.85 13.78
N GLU A 53 10.65 9.79 13.10
CA GLU A 53 11.48 8.74 13.73
C GLU A 53 12.84 9.24 14.25
N GLN A 54 13.40 10.26 13.61
CA GLN A 54 14.67 10.86 14.01
C GLN A 54 14.48 12.07 14.95
N VAL A 55 13.24 12.40 15.30
CA VAL A 55 12.95 13.45 16.27
C VAL A 55 13.15 12.87 17.68
N PRO A 56 14.01 13.48 18.53
CA PRO A 56 14.22 13.02 19.90
C PRO A 56 12.91 12.92 20.68
N GLY A 57 12.72 11.82 21.42
CA GLY A 57 11.50 11.59 22.21
C GLY A 57 10.26 11.21 21.40
N SER A 58 10.36 10.99 20.09
CA SER A 58 9.20 10.64 19.27
C SER A 58 8.68 9.21 19.53
N GLU A 59 7.36 9.09 19.62
CA GLU A 59 6.64 7.81 19.67
C GLU A 59 6.41 7.18 18.28
N ALA A 60 6.98 7.74 17.21
CA ALA A 60 6.72 7.35 15.83
C ALA A 60 6.78 5.84 15.59
N LYS A 61 7.78 5.15 16.16
CA LYS A 61 7.94 3.70 16.02
C LYS A 61 6.76 2.92 16.63
N SER A 62 6.28 3.31 17.81
CA SER A 62 5.13 2.67 18.47
C SER A 62 3.87 2.90 17.66
N ILE A 63 3.58 4.16 17.31
CA ILE A 63 2.41 4.54 16.52
C ILE A 63 2.38 3.76 15.19
N ARG A 64 3.51 3.65 14.47
CA ARG A 64 3.58 2.85 13.24
C ARG A 64 3.31 1.36 13.45
N LYS A 65 3.71 0.79 14.59
CA LYS A 65 3.45 -0.59 14.96
C LYS A 65 1.96 -0.80 15.22
N GLU A 66 1.30 0.12 15.92
CA GLU A 66 -0.14 0.08 16.17
C GLU A 66 -0.94 0.16 14.87
N ILE A 67 -0.63 1.11 13.98
CA ILE A 67 -1.27 1.21 12.65
C ILE A 67 -1.02 -0.07 11.83
N LYS A 68 0.16 -0.70 11.96
CA LYS A 68 0.43 -1.99 11.31
C LYS A 68 -0.52 -3.08 11.81
N GLN A 69 -0.78 -3.14 13.11
CA GLN A 69 -1.68 -4.14 13.69
C GLN A 69 -3.13 -3.90 13.26
N LEU A 70 -3.61 -2.66 13.31
CA LEU A 70 -4.93 -2.30 12.78
C LEU A 70 -5.08 -2.69 11.31
N GLY A 71 -4.06 -2.39 10.50
CA GLY A 71 -4.03 -2.79 9.10
C GLY A 71 -4.02 -4.32 8.90
N LYS A 72 -3.38 -5.10 9.79
CA LYS A 72 -3.34 -6.57 9.69
C LYS A 72 -4.74 -7.17 9.86
N ILE A 73 -5.56 -6.61 10.77
CA ILE A 73 -6.95 -7.05 10.98
C ILE A 73 -7.77 -6.90 9.68
N LEU A 74 -7.52 -5.84 8.91
CA LEU A 74 -8.20 -5.56 7.65
C LEU A 74 -7.68 -6.37 6.45
N SER A 75 -6.58 -7.10 6.57
CA SER A 75 -5.97 -7.80 5.41
C SER A 75 -6.87 -8.89 4.82
N PRO A 76 -7.43 -9.83 5.61
CA PRO A 76 -8.26 -10.90 5.04
C PRO A 76 -9.52 -10.37 4.34
N LEU A 77 -10.11 -9.28 4.86
CA LEU A 77 -11.28 -8.63 4.26
C LEU A 77 -10.93 -8.05 2.89
N ARG A 78 -9.80 -7.34 2.78
CA ARG A 78 -9.36 -6.79 1.49
C ARG A 78 -8.97 -7.89 0.51
N GLU A 79 -8.18 -8.87 0.94
CA GLU A 79 -7.68 -9.94 0.08
C GLU A 79 -8.83 -10.78 -0.49
N SER A 80 -9.82 -11.15 0.33
CA SER A 80 -11.00 -11.88 -0.17
C SER A 80 -11.79 -11.07 -1.21
N TYR A 81 -11.93 -9.75 -1.05
CA TYR A 81 -12.60 -8.91 -2.03
C TYR A 81 -11.79 -8.75 -3.32
N VAL A 82 -10.46 -8.57 -3.22
CA VAL A 82 -9.55 -8.55 -4.39
C VAL A 82 -9.71 -9.82 -5.21
N ASN A 83 -9.73 -10.98 -4.56
CA ASN A 83 -9.82 -12.27 -5.25
C ASN A 83 -11.12 -12.39 -6.04
N VAL A 84 -12.25 -11.91 -5.50
CA VAL A 84 -13.53 -11.83 -6.23
C VAL A 84 -13.37 -10.94 -7.47
N GLU A 85 -12.91 -9.69 -7.29
CA GLU A 85 -12.77 -8.72 -8.39
C GLU A 85 -11.86 -9.25 -9.51
N LEU A 86 -10.71 -9.83 -9.15
CA LEU A 86 -9.76 -10.37 -10.11
C LEU A 86 -10.29 -11.64 -10.81
N PHE A 87 -10.94 -12.53 -10.08
CA PHE A 87 -11.50 -13.74 -10.67
C PHE A 87 -12.55 -13.39 -11.73
N GLU A 88 -13.49 -12.50 -11.40
CA GLU A 88 -14.53 -12.03 -12.32
C GLU A 88 -13.94 -11.34 -13.55
N LYS A 89 -12.96 -10.45 -13.34
CA LYS A 89 -12.36 -9.67 -14.42
C LYS A 89 -11.50 -10.51 -15.37
N GLU A 90 -10.70 -11.42 -14.82
CA GLU A 90 -9.62 -12.05 -15.58
C GLU A 90 -9.94 -13.49 -15.99
N LEU A 91 -10.82 -14.19 -15.28
CA LEU A 91 -11.06 -15.63 -15.44
C LEU A 91 -12.45 -15.97 -15.99
N THR A 92 -13.44 -15.09 -15.86
CA THR A 92 -14.79 -15.30 -16.41
C THR A 92 -14.83 -15.12 -17.93
N GLY A 93 -15.65 -15.92 -18.62
CA GLY A 93 -15.89 -15.80 -20.07
C GLY A 93 -14.89 -16.53 -20.98
N LYS A 94 -13.92 -17.28 -20.42
CA LYS A 94 -12.99 -18.09 -21.20
C LYS A 94 -13.51 -19.52 -21.37
N LYS A 95 -13.57 -19.99 -22.62
CA LYS A 95 -14.18 -21.29 -23.01
C LYS A 95 -13.36 -22.54 -22.64
N LEU A 96 -12.28 -22.39 -21.86
CA LEU A 96 -11.38 -23.50 -21.52
C LEU A 96 -11.86 -24.32 -20.32
N ILE A 97 -12.77 -23.77 -19.51
CA ILE A 97 -13.33 -24.42 -18.32
C ILE A 97 -14.86 -24.38 -18.41
N PRO A 98 -15.58 -25.44 -18.01
CA PRO A 98 -17.03 -25.45 -17.99
C PRO A 98 -17.60 -24.25 -17.21
N GLU A 99 -18.50 -23.49 -17.83
CA GLU A 99 -19.08 -22.26 -17.25
C GLU A 99 -19.69 -22.50 -15.85
N ARG A 100 -20.30 -23.67 -15.65
CA ARG A 100 -20.84 -24.07 -14.35
C ARG A 100 -19.77 -24.07 -13.24
N LYS A 101 -18.58 -24.61 -13.49
CA LYS A 101 -17.50 -24.66 -12.50
C LYS A 101 -16.95 -23.27 -12.19
N ILE A 102 -16.87 -22.39 -13.19
CA ILE A 102 -16.49 -20.98 -13.00
C ILE A 102 -17.51 -20.27 -12.08
N LYS A 103 -18.81 -20.43 -12.35
CA LYS A 103 -19.89 -19.87 -11.50
C LYS A 103 -19.86 -20.43 -10.08
N ASP A 104 -19.61 -21.73 -9.93
CA ASP A 104 -19.51 -22.36 -8.60
C ASP A 104 -18.32 -21.81 -7.82
N ALA A 105 -17.17 -21.58 -8.47
CA ALA A 105 -16.00 -20.98 -7.85
C ALA A 105 -16.21 -19.51 -7.48
N GLU A 106 -16.84 -18.73 -8.36
CA GLU A 106 -17.26 -17.35 -8.12
C GLU A 106 -18.17 -17.26 -6.88
N ALA A 107 -19.22 -18.08 -6.82
CA ALA A 107 -20.12 -18.14 -5.67
C ALA A 107 -19.37 -18.48 -4.36
N LYS A 108 -18.37 -19.35 -4.43
CA LYS A 108 -17.54 -19.74 -3.27
C LYS A 108 -16.64 -18.58 -2.81
N LEU A 109 -16.04 -17.82 -3.73
CA LEU A 109 -15.27 -16.60 -3.43
C LEU A 109 -16.14 -15.52 -2.80
N HIS A 110 -17.32 -15.25 -3.37
CA HIS A 110 -18.31 -14.33 -2.77
C HIS A 110 -18.72 -14.78 -1.37
N GLY A 111 -18.98 -16.07 -1.18
CA GLY A 111 -19.29 -16.64 0.13
C GLY A 111 -18.16 -16.43 1.16
N LYS A 112 -16.89 -16.57 0.74
CA LYS A 112 -15.73 -16.27 1.59
C LYS A 112 -15.62 -14.79 1.94
N ASN A 113 -15.77 -13.89 0.97
CA ASN A 113 -15.76 -12.45 1.24
C ASN A 113 -16.88 -12.04 2.19
N LYS A 114 -18.11 -12.52 1.95
CA LYS A 114 -19.26 -12.27 2.84
C LYS A 114 -18.98 -12.74 4.26
N LYS A 115 -18.43 -13.95 4.45
CA LYS A 115 -18.03 -14.45 5.78
C LYS A 115 -16.96 -13.56 6.42
N ALA A 116 -15.95 -13.13 5.68
CA ALA A 116 -14.90 -12.26 6.19
C ALA A 116 -15.44 -10.89 6.67
N ILE A 117 -16.36 -10.30 5.90
CA ILE A 117 -17.07 -9.08 6.30
C ILE A 117 -17.96 -9.31 7.52
N ASP A 118 -18.73 -10.41 7.52
CA ASP A 118 -19.65 -10.74 8.59
C ASP A 118 -18.94 -11.02 9.92
N GLN A 119 -17.73 -11.58 9.88
CA GLN A 119 -16.93 -11.86 11.07
C GLN A 119 -16.09 -10.66 11.51
N GLY A 120 -15.56 -9.88 10.57
CA GLY A 120 -14.56 -8.83 10.85
C GLY A 120 -15.11 -7.40 10.91
N PHE A 121 -16.30 -7.14 10.37
CA PHE A 121 -16.83 -5.78 10.20
C PHE A 121 -18.24 -5.57 10.80
N LYS A 122 -19.04 -6.63 11.02
CA LYS A 122 -20.42 -6.49 11.55
C LYS A 122 -20.51 -5.97 12.99
N GLY A 123 -19.43 -6.00 13.77
CA GLY A 123 -19.35 -5.28 15.04
C GLY A 123 -18.66 -3.95 14.83
N LYS A 124 -19.32 -2.82 15.13
CA LYS A 124 -18.72 -1.46 15.17
C LYS A 124 -17.44 -1.36 16.04
N GLU A 125 -16.99 -2.45 16.68
CA GLU A 125 -15.78 -2.59 17.48
C GLU A 125 -14.48 -2.27 16.72
N ILE A 126 -14.36 -2.68 15.45
CA ILE A 126 -13.15 -2.35 14.67
C ILE A 126 -13.08 -0.84 14.42
N CYS A 127 -14.19 -0.23 14.01
CA CYS A 127 -14.32 1.22 13.82
C CYS A 127 -14.12 1.98 15.15
N LYS A 128 -14.62 1.46 16.27
CA LYS A 128 -14.38 2.03 17.61
C LYS A 128 -12.89 1.98 17.98
N SER A 129 -12.22 0.85 17.75
CA SER A 129 -10.80 0.68 18.00
C SER A 129 -9.97 1.65 17.16
N ILE A 130 -10.32 1.78 15.88
CA ILE A 130 -9.70 2.74 14.94
C ILE A 130 -9.93 4.18 15.42
N GLY A 131 -11.15 4.54 15.81
CA GLY A 131 -11.46 5.88 16.33
C GLY A 131 -10.67 6.21 17.60
N SER A 132 -10.66 5.29 18.58
CA SER A 132 -9.89 5.50 19.83
C SER A 132 -8.38 5.65 19.59
N PHE A 133 -7.83 4.96 18.59
CA PHE A 133 -6.44 5.14 18.18
C PHE A 133 -6.22 6.52 17.56
N PHE A 134 -7.14 6.99 16.70
CA PHE A 134 -6.99 8.28 16.04
C PHE A 134 -7.13 9.48 16.98
N SER A 135 -8.03 9.43 17.96
CA SER A 135 -8.12 10.49 18.98
C SER A 135 -6.82 10.60 19.81
N LYS A 136 -6.17 9.46 20.11
CA LYS A 136 -4.85 9.45 20.75
C LYS A 136 -3.78 10.03 19.84
N LEU A 137 -3.76 9.63 18.57
CA LEU A 137 -2.80 10.14 17.59
C LEU A 137 -2.90 11.66 17.43
N GLU A 138 -4.11 12.20 17.34
CA GLU A 138 -4.36 13.64 17.26
C GLU A 138 -3.80 14.37 18.49
N SER A 139 -4.05 13.85 19.69
CA SER A 139 -3.51 14.41 20.94
C SER A 139 -1.97 14.41 20.94
N SER A 140 -1.34 13.32 20.49
CA SER A 140 0.13 13.23 20.39
C SER A 140 0.72 14.21 19.36
N ILE A 141 0.04 14.46 18.25
CA ILE A 141 0.53 15.36 17.18
C ILE A 141 0.33 16.84 17.54
N THR A 142 -0.75 17.18 18.26
CA THR A 142 -1.09 18.56 18.64
C THR A 142 -0.39 19.03 19.92
N GLY A 143 -0.11 18.13 20.86
CA GLY A 143 0.35 18.49 22.21
C GLY A 143 1.83 18.80 22.39
N SER A 144 2.68 18.75 21.36
CA SER A 144 4.14 18.89 21.51
C SER A 144 4.74 19.95 20.59
N GLU A 145 5.06 21.12 21.15
CA GLU A 145 5.83 22.15 20.44
C GLU A 145 7.30 21.75 20.19
N ASN A 146 7.82 20.77 20.95
CA ASN A 146 9.22 20.32 20.95
C ASN A 146 9.51 19.14 20.01
N SER A 147 8.51 18.58 19.32
CA SER A 147 8.66 17.44 18.39
C SER A 147 8.57 17.83 16.91
N LYS A 148 8.90 19.07 16.58
CA LYS A 148 8.73 19.62 15.23
C LYS A 148 9.69 18.98 14.23
N VAL A 149 9.12 18.38 13.19
CA VAL A 149 9.87 17.85 12.04
C VAL A 149 10.46 19.01 11.24
N SER A 150 11.78 18.99 11.06
CA SER A 150 12.53 19.95 10.24
C SER A 150 12.61 19.48 8.79
N LYS A 151 13.05 20.36 7.89
CA LYS A 151 13.35 19.99 6.50
C LYS A 151 14.43 18.91 6.40
N VAL A 152 15.44 18.96 7.28
CA VAL A 152 16.52 17.96 7.34
C VAL A 152 15.95 16.58 7.65
N HIS A 153 15.00 16.48 8.60
CA HIS A 153 14.33 15.21 8.89
C HIS A 153 13.55 14.67 7.69
N LEU A 154 12.90 15.55 6.91
CA LEU A 154 12.20 15.15 5.69
C LEU A 154 13.15 14.59 4.64
N VAL A 155 14.21 15.34 4.30
CA VAL A 155 15.19 14.95 3.27
C VAL A 155 15.89 13.64 3.65
N ARG A 156 16.38 13.53 4.89
CA ARG A 156 17.03 12.32 5.38
C ARG A 156 16.14 11.09 5.27
N GLU A 157 14.86 11.19 5.65
CA GLU A 157 13.95 10.04 5.61
C GLU A 157 13.54 9.63 4.19
N ILE A 158 13.40 10.57 3.24
CA ILE A 158 13.16 10.22 1.84
C ILE A 158 14.40 9.60 1.19
N ASN A 159 15.60 10.10 1.49
CA ASN A 159 16.87 9.53 1.00
C ASN A 159 17.05 8.11 1.52
N ASN A 160 16.83 7.89 2.83
CA ASN A 160 16.85 6.56 3.44
C ASN A 160 15.86 5.60 2.76
N SER A 161 14.65 6.06 2.46
CA SER A 161 13.63 5.23 1.81
C SER A 161 13.94 4.97 0.33
N TYR A 162 14.57 5.92 -0.37
CA TYR A 162 15.07 5.76 -1.73
C TYR A 162 16.21 4.74 -1.77
N LEU A 163 17.26 4.94 -0.97
CA LEU A 163 18.41 4.04 -0.85
C LEU A 163 17.97 2.61 -0.50
N THR A 164 17.05 2.46 0.46
CA THR A 164 16.50 1.13 0.82
C THR A 164 15.78 0.47 -0.36
N GLY A 165 15.09 1.25 -1.20
CA GLY A 165 14.42 0.74 -2.40
C GLY A 165 15.41 0.37 -3.50
N TYR A 166 16.42 1.22 -3.70
CA TYR A 166 17.49 1.07 -4.68
C TYR A 166 18.30 -0.21 -4.41
N ILE A 167 18.87 -0.34 -3.20
CA ILE A 167 19.67 -1.52 -2.80
C ILE A 167 18.84 -2.80 -2.96
N PHE A 168 17.60 -2.79 -2.47
CA PHE A 168 16.75 -3.97 -2.56
C PHE A 168 16.42 -4.34 -4.00
N PHE A 169 16.26 -3.36 -4.89
CA PHE A 169 16.04 -3.61 -6.32
C PHE A 169 17.31 -4.13 -7.00
N SER A 170 18.49 -3.58 -6.69
CA SER A 170 19.76 -4.04 -7.27
C SER A 170 20.15 -5.45 -6.84
N GLU A 171 19.67 -5.89 -5.67
CA GLU A 171 19.91 -7.24 -5.14
C GLU A 171 18.85 -8.27 -5.58
N LEU A 172 17.82 -7.86 -6.34
CA LEU A 172 16.86 -8.82 -6.87
C LEU A 172 17.54 -9.74 -7.90
N PRO A 173 17.26 -11.06 -7.86
CA PRO A 173 17.70 -11.95 -8.93
C PRO A 173 16.92 -11.67 -10.22
N ASP A 174 17.41 -12.19 -11.34
CA ASP A 174 16.77 -12.03 -12.66
C ASP A 174 15.32 -12.55 -12.69
N ALA A 175 15.04 -13.62 -11.93
CA ALA A 175 13.72 -14.20 -11.71
C ALA A 175 13.33 -14.10 -10.22
N PRO A 176 12.82 -12.94 -9.76
CA PRO A 176 12.48 -12.73 -8.36
C PRO A 176 11.22 -13.50 -7.96
N THR A 177 11.23 -14.07 -6.75
CA THR A 177 10.05 -14.76 -6.22
C THR A 177 8.90 -13.76 -5.95
N PRO A 178 7.64 -14.21 -5.92
CA PRO A 178 6.51 -13.34 -5.56
C PRO A 178 6.68 -12.62 -4.21
N GLU A 179 7.33 -13.26 -3.24
CA GLU A 179 7.62 -12.67 -1.92
C GLU A 179 8.67 -11.57 -2.00
N ALA A 180 9.66 -11.71 -2.87
CA ALA A 180 10.66 -10.68 -3.15
C ALA A 180 10.02 -9.47 -3.83
N ILE A 181 9.18 -9.69 -4.85
CA ILE A 181 8.40 -8.63 -5.52
C ILE A 181 7.48 -7.91 -4.52
N HIS A 182 6.76 -8.67 -3.68
CA HIS A 182 5.90 -8.11 -2.65
C HIS A 182 6.69 -7.31 -1.58
N SER A 183 7.92 -7.74 -1.28
CA SER A 183 8.82 -7.03 -0.37
C SER A 183 9.36 -5.73 -0.99
N LEU A 184 9.66 -5.71 -2.29
CA LEU A 184 9.98 -4.49 -3.04
C LEU A 184 8.79 -3.53 -3.00
N ARG A 185 7.58 -4.03 -3.30
CA ARG A 185 6.34 -3.24 -3.23
C ARG A 185 6.15 -2.52 -1.90
N LYS A 186 6.38 -3.20 -0.77
CA LYS A 186 6.27 -2.57 0.55
C LYS A 186 7.21 -1.36 0.69
N LYS A 187 8.44 -1.46 0.20
CA LYS A 187 9.44 -0.39 0.23
C LYS A 187 9.05 0.77 -0.68
N LEU A 188 8.63 0.47 -1.91
CA LEU A 188 8.25 1.48 -2.89
C LEU A 188 6.93 2.17 -2.57
N LYS A 189 5.98 1.48 -1.94
CA LYS A 189 4.72 2.11 -1.51
C LYS A 189 4.96 3.13 -0.40
N ARG A 190 5.91 2.84 0.49
CA ARG A 190 6.37 3.78 1.51
C ARG A 190 6.99 5.01 0.87
N LEU A 191 7.97 4.82 -0.01
CA LEU A 191 8.63 5.93 -0.71
C LEU A 191 7.61 6.76 -1.50
N PHE A 192 6.66 6.12 -2.18
CA PHE A 192 5.58 6.81 -2.89
C PHE A 192 4.79 7.76 -1.98
N TYR A 193 4.29 7.29 -0.83
CA TYR A 193 3.52 8.17 0.06
C TYR A 193 4.34 9.32 0.63
N GLN A 194 5.65 9.12 0.81
CA GLN A 194 6.56 10.18 1.22
C GLN A 194 6.75 11.21 0.11
N LEU A 195 7.07 10.77 -1.12
CA LEU A 195 7.22 11.67 -2.28
C LEU A 195 5.91 12.38 -2.63
N ASP A 196 4.77 11.71 -2.49
CA ASP A 196 3.44 12.28 -2.69
C ASP A 196 3.12 13.40 -1.69
N PHE A 197 3.65 13.33 -0.47
CA PHE A 197 3.59 14.44 0.47
C PHE A 197 4.59 15.54 0.11
N ILE A 198 5.84 15.19 -0.15
CA ILE A 198 6.93 16.14 -0.44
C ILE A 198 6.65 16.97 -1.70
N ARG A 199 6.03 16.39 -2.73
CA ARG A 199 5.67 17.13 -3.96
C ARG A 199 4.70 18.28 -3.72
N LEU A 200 3.91 18.25 -2.63
CA LEU A 200 3.02 19.36 -2.24
C LEU A 200 3.82 20.59 -1.77
N MET A 201 5.07 20.40 -1.36
CA MET A 201 5.98 21.44 -0.92
C MET A 201 6.97 21.84 -2.01
N HIS A 202 7.51 20.85 -2.74
CA HIS A 202 8.57 21.02 -3.74
C HIS A 202 8.22 20.32 -5.06
N PRO A 203 7.24 20.83 -5.83
CA PRO A 203 6.67 20.10 -6.97
C PRO A 203 7.63 19.91 -8.15
N LYS A 204 8.56 20.85 -8.39
CA LYS A 204 9.40 20.87 -9.61
C LYS A 204 10.14 19.56 -9.85
N TYR A 205 10.66 18.95 -8.79
CA TYR A 205 11.44 17.71 -8.86
C TYR A 205 10.60 16.48 -8.49
N PHE A 206 9.82 16.58 -7.41
CA PHE A 206 9.16 15.40 -6.83
C PHE A 206 7.84 15.01 -7.49
N LYS A 207 7.22 15.88 -8.30
CA LYS A 207 5.93 15.56 -8.96
C LYS A 207 6.07 14.38 -9.92
N ALA A 208 6.96 14.49 -10.91
CA ALA A 208 7.16 13.45 -11.93
C ALA A 208 7.61 12.11 -11.30
N ARG A 209 8.49 12.18 -10.29
CA ARG A 209 8.94 11.02 -9.49
C ARG A 209 7.79 10.31 -8.80
N SER A 210 6.94 11.07 -8.10
CA SER A 210 5.79 10.52 -7.39
C SER A 210 4.79 9.87 -8.35
N GLU A 211 4.53 10.50 -9.51
CA GLU A 211 3.65 9.97 -10.55
C GLU A 211 4.21 8.67 -11.16
N GLN A 212 5.49 8.64 -11.53
CA GLN A 212 6.16 7.43 -12.02
C GLN A 212 6.12 6.30 -10.98
N LEU A 213 6.41 6.62 -9.71
CA LEU A 213 6.41 5.63 -8.65
C LEU A 213 5.00 5.14 -8.30
N ASN A 214 3.96 5.95 -8.53
CA ASN A 214 2.58 5.49 -8.39
C ASN A 214 2.26 4.39 -9.42
N ILE A 215 2.61 4.62 -10.70
CA ILE A 215 2.42 3.63 -11.78
C ILE A 215 3.16 2.33 -11.45
N ILE A 216 4.40 2.42 -10.95
CA ILE A 216 5.17 1.25 -10.50
C ILE A 216 4.45 0.51 -9.36
N ASN A 217 3.92 1.24 -8.38
CA ASN A 217 3.19 0.65 -7.26
C ASN A 217 1.87 0.00 -7.66
N ASP A 218 1.23 0.49 -8.72
CA ASP A 218 0.01 -0.10 -9.28
C ASP A 218 0.36 -1.43 -9.93
N HIS A 219 1.37 -1.48 -10.81
CA HIS A 219 1.88 -2.75 -11.39
C HIS A 219 2.34 -3.76 -10.33
N LEU A 220 3.07 -3.31 -9.29
CA LEU A 220 3.46 -4.19 -8.18
C LEU A 220 2.24 -4.67 -7.37
N GLY A 221 1.19 -3.84 -7.30
CA GLY A 221 -0.09 -4.20 -6.71
C GLY A 221 -0.75 -5.33 -7.49
N ASP A 222 -0.87 -5.16 -8.80
CA ASP A 222 -1.50 -6.15 -9.68
C ASP A 222 -0.75 -7.50 -9.64
N ASP A 223 0.59 -7.50 -9.67
CA ASP A 223 1.37 -8.75 -9.56
C ASP A 223 1.09 -9.49 -8.25
N HIS A 224 1.06 -8.75 -7.15
CA HIS A 224 0.78 -9.33 -5.84
C HIS A 224 -0.64 -9.88 -5.75
N ASP A 225 -1.62 -9.12 -6.23
CA ASP A 225 -3.03 -9.47 -6.17
C ASP A 225 -3.30 -10.73 -7.04
N LEU A 226 -2.67 -10.83 -8.23
CA LEU A 226 -2.68 -12.05 -9.06
C LEU A 226 -2.03 -13.25 -8.37
N HIS A 227 -0.87 -13.06 -7.72
CA HIS A 227 -0.22 -14.14 -6.97
C HIS A 227 -1.09 -14.65 -5.81
N ILE A 228 -1.75 -13.75 -5.08
CA ILE A 228 -2.67 -14.14 -3.99
C ILE A 228 -3.88 -14.90 -4.54
N LEU A 229 -4.41 -14.52 -5.71
CA LEU A 229 -5.47 -15.28 -6.37
C LEU A 229 -5.01 -16.69 -6.76
N ALA A 230 -3.81 -16.85 -7.33
CA ALA A 230 -3.26 -18.16 -7.66
C ALA A 230 -3.13 -19.07 -6.41
N VAL A 231 -2.62 -18.52 -5.31
CA VAL A 231 -2.51 -19.23 -4.03
C VAL A 231 -3.90 -19.62 -3.50
N GLU A 232 -4.87 -18.72 -3.57
CA GLU A 232 -6.25 -18.98 -3.14
C GLU A 232 -6.87 -20.16 -3.91
N LEU A 233 -6.75 -20.15 -5.25
CA LEU A 233 -7.28 -21.19 -6.12
C LEU A 233 -6.59 -22.54 -5.91
N ARG A 234 -5.32 -22.55 -5.54
CA ARG A 234 -4.55 -23.78 -5.27
C ARG A 234 -4.85 -24.40 -3.91
N LEU A 235 -4.96 -23.58 -2.87
CA LEU A 235 -5.10 -24.07 -1.49
C LEU A 235 -6.54 -24.42 -1.12
N SER A 236 -7.52 -23.89 -1.84
CA SER A 236 -8.93 -24.11 -1.56
C SER A 236 -9.54 -25.08 -2.55
N ASP A 237 -10.40 -25.96 -2.05
CA ASP A 237 -11.15 -26.85 -2.93
C ASP A 237 -12.19 -26.04 -3.71
N TYR A 238 -11.98 -25.89 -5.02
CA TYR A 238 -12.94 -25.32 -5.97
C TYR A 238 -13.50 -26.38 -6.94
N GLN A 239 -13.26 -27.67 -6.69
CA GLN A 239 -13.69 -28.80 -7.54
C GLN A 239 -13.18 -28.74 -8.99
N PHE A 240 -12.05 -28.05 -9.21
CA PHE A 240 -11.31 -28.14 -10.46
C PHE A 240 -10.51 -29.45 -10.50
N ASN A 241 -10.51 -30.11 -11.65
CA ASN A 241 -9.60 -31.23 -11.88
C ASN A 241 -8.17 -30.70 -12.15
N SER A 242 -7.19 -31.59 -12.26
CA SER A 242 -5.78 -31.20 -12.46
C SER A 242 -5.54 -30.39 -13.73
N GLU A 243 -6.27 -30.68 -14.81
CA GLU A 243 -6.14 -29.96 -16.09
C GLU A 243 -6.71 -28.54 -16.00
N GLU A 244 -7.91 -28.40 -15.43
CA GLU A 244 -8.58 -27.11 -15.19
C GLU A 244 -7.74 -26.24 -14.24
N GLN A 245 -7.17 -26.83 -13.20
CA GLN A 245 -6.26 -26.14 -12.29
C GLN A 245 -5.02 -25.62 -13.03
N GLN A 246 -4.40 -26.45 -13.87
CA GLN A 246 -3.25 -26.05 -14.67
C GLN A 246 -3.59 -24.92 -15.66
N ILE A 247 -4.77 -24.95 -16.27
CA ILE A 247 -5.26 -23.89 -17.16
C ILE A 247 -5.36 -22.56 -16.40
N LEU A 248 -5.96 -22.55 -15.22
CA LEU A 248 -6.08 -21.34 -14.39
C LEU A 248 -4.72 -20.81 -13.94
N GLU A 249 -3.83 -21.70 -13.49
CA GLU A 249 -2.49 -21.31 -13.04
C GLU A 249 -1.67 -20.71 -14.19
N ASN A 250 -1.67 -21.34 -15.36
CA ASN A 250 -0.99 -20.83 -16.56
C ASN A 250 -1.55 -19.47 -16.99
N GLN A 251 -2.87 -19.28 -16.89
CA GLN A 251 -3.51 -18.02 -17.22
C GLN A 251 -3.13 -16.90 -16.27
N ILE A 252 -3.11 -17.15 -14.96
CA ILE A 252 -2.68 -16.16 -13.98
C ILE A 252 -1.20 -15.84 -14.17
N GLU A 253 -0.35 -16.84 -14.38
CA GLU A 253 1.08 -16.60 -14.59
C GLU A 253 1.32 -15.79 -15.87
N HIS A 254 0.62 -16.07 -16.96
CA HIS A 254 0.67 -15.25 -18.16
C HIS A 254 0.32 -13.77 -17.89
N LEU A 255 -0.71 -13.50 -17.09
CA LEU A 255 -1.07 -12.13 -16.70
C LEU A 255 0.04 -11.47 -15.87
N ARG A 256 0.67 -12.22 -14.97
CA ARG A 256 1.81 -11.74 -14.17
C ARG A 256 3.00 -11.44 -15.05
N GLU A 257 3.37 -12.32 -15.97
CA GLU A 257 4.44 -12.09 -16.95
C GLU A 257 4.18 -10.82 -17.78
N MET A 258 2.97 -10.66 -18.33
CA MET A 258 2.59 -9.48 -19.12
C MET A 258 2.63 -8.18 -18.32
N ASN A 259 2.25 -8.23 -17.04
CA ASN A 259 2.37 -7.10 -16.12
C ASN A 259 3.85 -6.79 -15.81
N GLN A 260 4.65 -7.81 -15.54
CA GLN A 260 6.07 -7.71 -15.21
C GLN A 260 6.91 -7.16 -16.38
N LEU A 261 6.58 -7.51 -17.63
CA LEU A 261 7.19 -6.93 -18.84
C LEU A 261 7.07 -5.40 -18.88
N LYS A 262 5.99 -4.83 -18.33
CA LYS A 262 5.78 -3.38 -18.20
C LYS A 262 6.45 -2.81 -16.95
N LEU A 263 6.48 -3.58 -15.87
CA LEU A 263 7.03 -3.18 -14.57
C LEU A 263 8.56 -3.00 -14.61
N TRP A 264 9.30 -3.97 -15.17
CA TRP A 264 10.76 -3.98 -15.07
C TRP A 264 11.45 -2.78 -15.74
N PRO A 265 11.08 -2.38 -16.98
CA PRO A 265 11.64 -1.18 -17.59
C PRO A 265 11.38 0.09 -16.77
N ARG A 266 10.19 0.18 -16.12
CA ARG A 266 9.84 1.32 -15.27
C ARG A 266 10.65 1.39 -13.99
N LEU A 267 10.91 0.24 -13.36
CA LEU A 267 11.79 0.16 -12.19
C LEU A 267 13.22 0.55 -12.56
N LYS A 268 13.75 0.01 -13.67
CA LYS A 268 15.08 0.38 -14.20
C LYS A 268 15.16 1.88 -14.47
N GLN A 269 14.14 2.46 -15.09
CA GLN A 269 14.08 3.91 -15.33
C GLN A 269 14.02 4.71 -14.03
N PHE A 270 13.22 4.28 -13.03
CA PHE A 270 13.07 5.00 -11.76
C PHE A 270 14.36 4.99 -10.93
N PHE A 271 15.10 3.87 -10.97
CA PHE A 271 16.38 3.69 -10.30
C PHE A 271 17.59 3.93 -11.21
N SER A 272 17.41 4.65 -12.32
CA SER A 272 18.53 5.10 -13.16
C SER A 272 19.34 6.22 -12.51
N GLU A 273 18.73 6.94 -11.57
CA GLU A 273 19.41 7.91 -10.72
C GLU A 273 20.06 7.20 -9.53
N LEU A 274 21.31 7.51 -9.25
CA LEU A 274 22.01 6.94 -8.10
C LEU A 274 21.53 7.57 -6.77
N PRO A 275 21.60 6.87 -5.64
CA PRO A 275 21.20 7.42 -4.35
C PRO A 275 21.84 8.77 -4.00
N GLU A 276 23.11 8.96 -4.35
CA GLU A 276 23.86 10.22 -4.12
C GLU A 276 23.28 11.37 -4.96
N GLU A 277 22.93 11.11 -6.22
CA GLU A 277 22.30 12.10 -7.11
C GLU A 277 20.88 12.46 -6.65
N PHE A 278 20.13 11.45 -6.15
CA PHE A 278 18.82 11.67 -5.56
C PHE A 278 18.91 12.59 -4.34
N GLU A 279 19.89 12.34 -3.46
CA GLU A 279 20.16 13.10 -2.25
C GLU A 279 20.55 14.55 -2.57
N GLU A 280 21.51 14.79 -3.45
CA GLU A 280 21.94 16.15 -3.84
C GLU A 280 20.76 16.98 -4.36
N LYS A 281 19.93 16.40 -5.22
CA LYS A 281 18.75 17.09 -5.77
C LYS A 281 17.67 17.31 -4.72
N ALA A 282 17.53 16.41 -3.74
CA ALA A 282 16.62 16.59 -2.62
C ALA A 282 17.08 17.73 -1.70
N GLU A 283 18.36 17.76 -1.35
CA GLU A 283 18.97 18.85 -0.55
C GLU A 283 18.81 20.21 -1.24
N LYS A 284 19.16 20.27 -2.53
CA LYS A 284 18.97 21.46 -3.37
C LYS A 284 17.53 21.93 -3.42
N ALA A 285 16.56 21.00 -3.54
CA ALA A 285 15.13 21.34 -3.56
C ALA A 285 14.68 21.97 -2.23
N PHE A 286 15.23 21.50 -1.10
CA PHE A 286 14.91 22.00 0.24
C PHE A 286 15.77 23.20 0.68
N LYS A 287 16.82 23.53 -0.08
CA LYS A 287 17.85 24.51 0.26
C LYS A 287 18.52 24.15 1.58
N LEU A 288 18.97 22.89 1.66
CA LEU A 288 19.90 22.45 2.69
C LEU A 288 21.30 22.74 2.14
N ASP A 289 22.11 23.43 2.93
CA ASP A 289 23.50 23.77 2.60
C ASP A 289 24.41 22.54 2.76
#